data_AF-A0A7X0IU13-F1
#
_entry.id   AF-A0A7X0IU13-F1
#
_cell.length_a   1.000
_cell.length_b   1.000
_cell.length_c   1.000
_cell.angle_alpha   90.00
_cell.angle_beta   90.00
_cell.angle_gamma   90.00
#
_symmetry.space_group_name_H-M   'P 1'
#
loop_
_entity.id
_entity.type
_entity.pdbx_description
1 polymer ?
#
loop_
_entity_poly.entity_id
_entity_poly.type
_entity_poly.pdbx_seq_one_letter_code
_entity_poly.pdbx_strand_id
1 'polypeptide(L)' 'MVSTRQTIEISKPQHSANDAYRAVEREEILELAFRDFVQAVVAAGWSESEVALTLADIADDYVMALAGRVAEK' A
#
# COMPACT_ATOMS: atom_id res chain seq x y z
N MET A 1 18.21 -11.33 -18.67
CA MET A 1 17.19 -11.62 -17.63
C MET A 1 16.20 -10.47 -17.63
N VAL A 2 15.00 -10.69 -18.14
CA VAL A 2 13.90 -9.72 -18.03
C VAL A 2 13.37 -9.87 -16.61
N SER A 3 13.66 -8.92 -15.74
CA SER A 3 13.01 -8.82 -14.43
C SER A 3 11.55 -8.50 -14.70
N THR A 4 10.69 -9.51 -14.63
CA THR A 4 9.25 -9.34 -14.70
C THR A 4 8.84 -8.55 -13.46
N ARG A 5 8.71 -7.22 -13.60
CA ARG A 5 7.98 -6.42 -12.61
C ARG A 5 6.62 -7.08 -12.47
N GLN A 6 6.38 -7.79 -11.36
CA GLN A 6 5.04 -8.18 -10.99
C GLN A 6 4.27 -6.87 -10.79
N THR A 7 3.38 -6.57 -11.72
CA THR A 7 2.48 -5.44 -11.59
C THR A 7 1.51 -5.79 -10.47
N ILE A 8 1.60 -5.09 -9.35
CA ILE A 8 0.66 -5.24 -8.25
C ILE A 8 -0.73 -4.89 -8.79
N GLU A 9 -1.64 -5.86 -8.87
CA GLU A 9 -3.00 -5.67 -9.38
C GLU A 9 -3.94 -5.20 -8.26
N ILE A 10 -4.07 -3.88 -8.09
CA ILE A 10 -5.06 -3.28 -7.19
C ILE A 10 -6.39 -3.19 -7.94
N SER A 11 -7.35 -4.03 -7.56
CA SER A 11 -8.70 -4.00 -8.13
C SER A 11 -9.54 -2.85 -7.58
N LYS A 12 -10.53 -2.40 -8.38
CA LYS A 12 -11.54 -1.45 -7.89
C LYS A 12 -12.36 -2.09 -6.75
N PRO A 13 -12.83 -1.30 -5.77
CA PRO A 13 -13.73 -1.82 -4.74
C PRO A 13 -14.95 -2.47 -5.37
N GLN A 14 -15.24 -3.71 -4.98
CA GLN A 14 -16.43 -4.45 -5.37
C GLN A 14 -17.63 -4.03 -4.52
N HIS A 15 -17.39 -3.64 -3.27
CA HIS A 15 -18.43 -3.20 -2.34
C HIS A 15 -18.60 -1.68 -2.33
N SER A 16 -19.86 -1.25 -2.11
CA SER A 16 -20.22 0.17 -2.04
C SER A 16 -19.67 0.83 -0.78
N ALA A 17 -19.59 2.17 -0.76
CA ALA A 17 -18.97 2.91 0.34
C ALA A 17 -19.60 2.68 1.73
N ASN A 18 -20.88 2.31 1.78
CA ASN A 18 -21.62 2.07 3.02
C ASN A 18 -21.63 0.58 3.44
N ASP A 19 -20.96 -0.28 2.70
CA ASP A 19 -20.91 -1.71 2.96
C ASP A 19 -19.77 -2.04 3.93
N ALA A 20 -20.07 -2.77 5.00
CA ALA A 20 -19.09 -3.21 5.97
C ALA A 20 -18.01 -4.13 5.35
N TYR A 21 -18.36 -4.89 4.31
CA TYR A 21 -17.41 -5.76 3.59
C TYR A 21 -16.38 -4.97 2.79
N ARG A 22 -16.63 -3.69 2.49
CA ARG A 22 -15.64 -2.83 1.82
C ARG A 22 -14.39 -2.61 2.67
N ALA A 23 -14.51 -2.59 3.99
CA ALA A 23 -13.36 -2.44 4.88
C ALA A 23 -12.46 -3.67 4.82
N VAL A 24 -13.06 -4.87 4.86
CA VAL A 24 -12.36 -6.16 4.75
C VAL A 24 -11.69 -6.29 3.38
N GLU A 25 -12.41 -6.02 2.30
CA GLU A 25 -11.86 -6.05 0.94
C GLU A 25 -10.65 -5.12 0.78
N ARG A 26 -10.75 -3.89 1.30
CA ARG A 26 -9.65 -2.93 1.29
C ARG A 26 -8.44 -3.49 2.04
N GLU A 27 -8.63 -4.07 3.21
CA GLU A 27 -7.55 -4.62 4.03
C GLU A 27 -6.85 -5.78 3.32
N GLU A 28 -7.61 -6.72 2.76
CA GLU A 28 -7.06 -7.87 2.02
C GLU A 28 -6.24 -7.43 0.78
N ILE A 29 -6.79 -6.54 -0.04
CA ILE A 29 -6.12 -6.06 -1.25
C ILE A 29 -4.84 -5.30 -0.89
N LEU A 30 -4.89 -4.43 0.13
CA LEU A 30 -3.72 -3.65 0.53
C LEU A 30 -2.65 -4.52 1.20
N GLU A 31 -3.02 -5.53 1.99
CA GLU A 31 -2.04 -6.44 2.60
C GLU A 31 -1.30 -7.26 1.54
N LEU A 32 -2.03 -7.81 0.57
CA LEU A 32 -1.44 -8.55 -0.55
C LEU A 32 -0.49 -7.65 -1.35
N ALA A 33 -0.97 -6.47 -1.74
CA ALA A 33 -0.17 -5.49 -2.48
C ALA A 33 1.09 -5.07 -1.72
N PHE A 34 0.99 -4.84 -0.41
CA PHE A 34 2.11 -4.47 0.43
C PHE A 34 3.16 -5.59 0.50
N ARG A 35 2.71 -6.83 0.69
CA ARG A 35 3.60 -8.00 0.74
C ARG A 35 4.36 -8.20 -0.56
N ASP A 36 3.67 -8.12 -1.69
CA ASP A 36 4.28 -8.26 -3.01
C ASP A 36 5.29 -7.15 -3.29
N PHE A 37 4.97 -5.91 -2.89
CA PHE A 37 5.89 -4.79 -2.97
C PHE A 37 7.16 -5.03 -2.17
N VAL A 38 7.04 -5.37 -0.89
CA VAL A 38 8.20 -5.62 0.00
C VAL A 38 9.05 -6.75 -0.57
N GLN A 39 8.43 -7.85 -1.03
CA GLN A 39 9.15 -8.96 -1.65
C GLN A 39 9.90 -8.53 -2.91
N ALA A 40 9.31 -7.72 -3.78
CA ALA A 40 9.96 -7.22 -4.98
C ALA A 40 11.16 -6.33 -4.67
N VAL A 41 11.06 -5.49 -3.63
CA VAL A 41 12.14 -4.62 -3.21
C VAL A 41 13.27 -5.41 -2.54
N VAL A 42 12.95 -6.39 -1.68
CA VAL A 42 13.93 -7.30 -1.07
C VAL A 42 14.64 -8.14 -2.14
N ALA A 43 13.92 -8.64 -3.15
CA ALA A 43 14.50 -9.37 -4.27
C ALA A 43 15.46 -8.51 -5.13
N ALA A 44 15.30 -7.18 -5.10
CA ALA A 44 16.23 -6.24 -5.73
C ALA A 44 17.51 -5.98 -4.89
N GLY A 45 17.61 -6.58 -3.70
CA GLY A 45 18.80 -6.55 -2.84
C GLY A 45 18.70 -5.59 -1.64
N TRP A 46 17.54 -5.00 -1.38
CA TRP A 46 17.31 -4.11 -0.24
C TRP A 46 17.00 -4.90 1.05
N SER A 47 17.34 -4.32 2.20
CA SER A 47 16.99 -4.89 3.50
C SER A 47 15.50 -4.72 3.80
N GLU A 48 14.83 -5.80 4.20
CA GLU A 48 13.41 -5.76 4.56
C GLU A 48 13.11 -4.72 5.66
N SER A 49 13.98 -4.64 6.68
CA SER A 49 13.81 -3.69 7.78
C SER A 49 13.92 -2.23 7.34
N GLU A 50 14.85 -1.92 6.41
CA GLU A 50 15.00 -0.56 5.86
C GLU A 50 13.77 -0.17 5.05
N VAL A 51 13.27 -1.10 4.23
CA VAL A 51 12.06 -0.92 3.43
C VAL A 51 10.85 -0.68 4.33
N ALA A 52 10.66 -1.51 5.37
CA ALA A 52 9.54 -1.39 6.28
C ALA A 52 9.54 -0.04 7.04
N LEU A 53 10.70 0.40 7.53
CA LEU A 53 10.84 1.70 8.19
C LEU A 53 10.54 2.85 7.23
N THR A 54 11.12 2.81 6.02
CA THR A 54 10.89 3.84 5.00
C THR A 54 9.41 3.93 4.60
N LEU A 55 8.73 2.79 4.47
CA LEU A 55 7.30 2.76 4.15
C LEU A 55 6.43 3.32 5.28
N ALA A 56 6.81 3.10 6.54
CA ALA A 56 6.11 3.69 7.68
C ALA A 56 6.22 5.22 7.66
N ASP A 57 7.42 5.76 7.41
CA ASP A 57 7.64 7.20 7.31
C ASP A 57 6.82 7.82 6.16
N ILE A 58 6.83 7.19 4.98
CA ILE A 58 6.04 7.64 3.82
C ILE A 58 4.53 7.64 4.14
N ALA A 59 4.05 6.62 4.84
CA ALA A 59 2.65 6.52 5.23
C ALA A 59 2.25 7.62 6.22
N ASP A 60 3.10 7.91 7.21
CA ASP A 60 2.89 8.97 8.20
C ASP A 60 2.83 10.35 7.52
N ASP A 61 3.82 10.66 6.67
CA ASP A 61 3.85 11.90 5.88
C ASP A 61 2.59 12.07 5.02
N TYR A 62 2.15 11.00 4.36
CA TYR A 62 0.94 11.02 3.54
C TYR A 62 -0.32 11.31 4.36
N VAL A 63 -0.44 10.70 5.55
CA VAL A 63 -1.56 10.93 6.46
C VAL A 63 -1.56 12.36 6.98
N MET A 64 -0.40 12.91 7.37
CA MET A 64 -0.29 14.31 7.78
C MET A 64 -0.69 15.27 6.64
N ALA A 65 -0.21 15.02 5.43
CA ALA A 65 -0.57 15.82 4.26
C ALA A 65 -2.09 15.74 3.94
N LEU A 66 -2.69 14.56 4.09
CA LEU A 66 -4.12 14.37 3.90
C LEU A 66 -4.93 15.13 4.95
N ALA A 67 -4.52 15.06 6.22
CA ALA A 67 -5.16 15.80 7.31
C ALA A 67 -5.10 17.32 7.07
N GLY A 68 -3.97 17.84 6.61
CA GLY A 68 -3.82 19.25 6.22
C GLY A 68 -4.82 19.66 5.13
N ARG A 69 -4.97 18.87 4.08
CA ARG A 69 -5.93 19.14 2.99
C ARG A 69 -7.39 19.07 3.43
N VAL A 70 -7.70 18.22 4.41
CA VAL A 70 -9.06 18.12 4.98
C VAL A 70 -9.36 19.33 5.86
N ALA A 71 -8.38 19.85 6.60
CA ALA A 71 -8.56 21.02 7.47
C ALA A 71 -8.78 22.33 6.70
N GLU A 72 -8.29 22.42 5.46
CA GLU A 72 -8.46 23.59 4.57
C GLU A 72 -9.82 23.63 3.84
N LYS A 73 -10.66 22.61 4.02
CA LYS A 73 -11.92 22.41 3.27
C LYS A 73 -13.16 22.57 4.14
#